data_AF-A0A5K1B6C9-F1
#
_entry.id   AF-A0A5K1B6C9-F1
#
_cell.length_a   1.000
_cell.length_b   1.000
_cell.length_c   1.000
_cell.angle_alpha   90.00
_cell.angle_beta   90.00
_cell.angle_gamma   90.00
#
_symmetry.space_group_name_H-M   'P 1'
#
loop_
_entity.id
_entity.type
_entity.pdbx_description
1 polymer ?
#
loop_
_entity_poly.entity_id
_entity_poly.type
_entity_poly.pdbx_seq_one_letter_code
_entity_poly.pdbx_strand_id
1 'polypeptide(L)' 'GMIELNHGQPEPLQYVVNAAFLAAIYSDYLQAVGVPGWYCGPYFFPLQVLRDFATSQ' A
#
# COMPACT_ATOMS: atom_id res chain seq x y z
N GLY A 1 1.14 -12.90 -3.45
CA GLY A 1 0.44 -11.71 -2.86
C GLY A 1 -0.25 -10.93 -3.97
N MET A 2 -1.27 -10.11 -3.71
CA MET A 2 -2.11 -9.44 -4.75
C MET A 2 -1.36 -8.46 -5.70
N ILE A 3 -0.04 -8.51 -5.76
CA ILE A 3 0.84 -7.69 -6.60
C ILE A 3 1.89 -8.59 -7.30
N GLU A 4 1.67 -9.91 -7.37
CA GLU A 4 2.54 -10.87 -8.09
C GLU A 4 2.15 -11.06 -9.56
N LEU A 5 1.78 -10.01 -10.28
CA LEU A 5 1.51 -10.09 -11.71
C LEU A 5 2.34 -9.11 -12.52
N ASN A 6 3.65 -9.03 -12.25
CA ASN A 6 4.54 -8.25 -13.09
C ASN A 6 5.54 -9.15 -13.84
N HIS A 7 5.17 -9.51 -15.06
CA HIS A 7 6.04 -10.12 -16.08
C HIS A 7 6.49 -9.06 -17.11
N GLY A 8 7.01 -7.92 -16.65
CA GLY A 8 7.86 -7.05 -17.49
C GLY A 8 7.16 -5.97 -18.32
N GLN A 9 5.96 -5.52 -17.94
CA GLN A 9 5.30 -4.36 -18.56
C GLN A 9 4.92 -3.32 -17.48
N PRO A 10 4.91 -2.01 -17.80
CA PRO A 10 4.40 -1.01 -16.88
C PRO A 10 2.95 -1.33 -16.54
N GLU A 11 2.65 -1.41 -15.23
CA GLU A 11 1.30 -1.67 -14.74
C GLU A 11 0.31 -0.67 -15.36
N PRO A 12 -0.83 -1.12 -15.90
CA PRO A 12 -1.87 -0.20 -16.35
C PRO A 12 -2.29 0.71 -15.18
N LEU A 13 -2.36 2.02 -15.42
CA LEU A 13 -2.69 3.06 -14.43
C LEU A 13 -3.85 2.68 -13.50
N GLN A 14 -4.85 1.97 -14.03
CA GLN A 14 -6.02 1.53 -13.27
C GLN A 14 -5.67 0.62 -12.08
N TYR A 15 -4.65 -0.25 -12.21
CA TYR A 15 -4.22 -1.14 -11.12
C TYR A 15 -3.49 -0.37 -10.03
N VAL A 16 -2.62 0.54 -10.43
CA VAL A 16 -1.80 1.32 -9.51
C VAL A 16 -2.68 2.30 -8.72
N VAL A 17 -3.64 2.95 -9.37
CA VAL A 17 -4.63 3.82 -8.71
C VAL A 17 -5.53 3.04 -7.75
N ASN A 18 -5.97 1.83 -8.12
CA ASN A 18 -6.75 0.98 -7.22
C ASN A 18 -5.95 0.59 -5.96
N ALA A 19 -4.68 0.23 -6.12
CA ALA A 19 -3.80 -0.06 -5.01
C ALA A 19 -3.55 1.17 -4.13
N ALA A 20 -3.34 2.34 -4.74
CA ALA A 20 -3.16 3.62 -4.05
C ALA A 20 -4.39 3.99 -3.20
N PHE A 21 -5.59 3.82 -3.76
CA PHE A 21 -6.84 4.03 -3.04
C PHE A 21 -6.97 3.11 -1.82
N LEU A 22 -6.69 1.81 -1.99
CA LEU A 22 -6.71 0.85 -0.88
C LEU A 22 -5.67 1.20 0.19
N ALA A 23 -4.48 1.63 -0.21
CA ALA A 23 -3.43 2.04 0.71
C ALA A 23 -3.83 3.25 1.56
N ALA A 24 -4.50 4.24 0.95
CA ALA A 24 -5.01 5.41 1.68
C ALA A 24 -6.00 5.00 2.78
N ILE A 25 -7.09 4.31 2.41
CA ILE A 25 -8.14 3.94 3.37
C ILE A 25 -7.64 2.97 4.44
N TYR A 26 -6.70 2.08 4.09
CA TYR A 26 -6.14 1.13 5.04
C TYR A 26 -5.20 1.82 6.04
N SER A 27 -4.44 2.82 5.58
CA SER A 27 -3.58 3.61 6.46
C SER A 27 -4.39 4.40 7.50
N ASP A 28 -5.53 4.94 7.11
CA ASP A 28 -6.42 5.69 8.00
C ASP A 28 -7.12 4.77 9.00
N TYR A 29 -7.57 3.59 8.55
CA TYR A 29 -8.10 2.57 9.45
C TYR A 29 -7.08 2.18 10.53
N LEU A 30 -5.86 1.82 10.12
CA LEU A 30 -4.80 1.43 11.04
C LEU A 30 -4.43 2.56 12.01
N GLN A 31 -4.40 3.81 11.55
CA GLN A 31 -4.21 4.96 12.45
C GLN A 31 -5.36 5.08 13.46
N ALA A 32 -6.62 4.92 13.03
CA ALA A 32 -7.78 5.03 13.89
C ALA A 32 -7.81 3.96 15.00
N VAL A 33 -7.30 2.76 14.72
CA VAL A 33 -7.18 1.69 15.73
C VAL A 33 -5.85 1.69 16.48
N GLY A 34 -5.01 2.72 16.28
CA GLY A 34 -3.74 2.89 17.00
C GLY A 34 -2.64 1.90 16.59
N VAL A 35 -2.72 1.34 15.37
CA VAL A 35 -1.73 0.41 14.84
C VAL A 35 -0.70 1.18 14.00
N PRO A 36 0.59 1.22 14.40
CA PRO A 36 1.60 2.09 13.77
C PRO A 36 2.12 1.59 12.42
N GLY A 37 1.72 0.39 11.99
CA GLY A 37 2.21 -0.25 10.77
C GLY A 37 1.89 -1.75 10.74
N TRP A 38 2.45 -2.48 9.78
CA TRP A 38 2.35 -3.94 9.73
C TRP A 38 3.68 -4.61 9.42
N TYR A 39 3.77 -5.89 9.77
CA TYR A 39 4.92 -6.73 9.43
C TYR A 39 4.66 -7.48 8.12
N CYS A 40 5.64 -7.44 7.23
CA CYS A 40 5.72 -8.34 6.07
C CYS A 40 6.93 -9.25 6.29
N GLY A 41 6.69 -10.40 6.93
CA GLY A 41 7.76 -11.27 7.41
C GLY A 41 8.59 -10.57 8.50
N PRO A 42 9.93 -10.52 8.40
CA PRO A 42 10.79 -9.90 9.41
C PRO A 42 10.81 -8.35 9.33
N TYR A 43 10.20 -7.76 8.30
CA TYR A 43 10.29 -6.32 8.04
C TYR A 43 9.06 -5.57 8.55
N PHE A 44 9.28 -4.52 9.33
CA PHE A 44 8.23 -3.61 9.77
C PHE A 44 8.02 -2.49 8.75
N PHE A 45 6.77 -2.29 8.33
CA PHE A 45 6.36 -1.23 7.44
C PHE A 45 5.53 -0.22 8.22
N PRO A 46 6.03 1.02 8.44
CA PRO A 46 5.25 2.04 9.11
C PRO A 46 4.10 2.53 8.22
N LEU A 47 3.04 3.05 8.84
CA LEU A 47 1.90 3.65 8.14
C LEU A 47 2.29 4.65 7.05
N GLN A 48 3.39 5.39 7.26
CA GLN A 48 3.90 6.38 6.33
C GLN A 48 4.15 5.79 4.93
N VAL A 49 4.58 4.53 4.84
CA VAL A 49 4.83 3.87 3.55
C VAL A 49 3.55 3.74 2.71
N LEU A 50 2.40 3.45 3.33
CA LEU A 50 1.11 3.43 2.62
C LEU A 50 0.72 4.81 2.12
N ARG A 51 0.95 5.83 2.96
CA ARG A 51 0.57 7.22 2.64
C ARG A 51 1.42 7.77 1.51
N ASP A 52 2.72 7.53 1.56
CA ASP A 52 3.66 7.93 0.53
C ASP A 52 3.32 7.23 -0.79
N PHE A 53 3.04 5.92 -0.75
CA PHE A 53 2.59 5.19 -1.92
C PHE A 53 1.29 5.76 -2.49
N ALA A 54 0.26 5.95 -1.65
CA ALA A 54 -1.03 6.48 -2.08
C ALA A 54 -0.93 7.90 -2.68
N THR A 55 -0.01 8.73 -2.19
CA THR A 55 0.19 10.11 -2.68
C THR A 55 1.00 10.17 -3.98
N SER A 56 1.82 9.16 -4.26
CA SER A 56 2.75 9.13 -5.40
C SER A 56 2.12 8.75 -6.74
N GLN A 57 0.88 8.26 -6.75
CA GLN A 57 0.17 7.73 -7.92
C GLN A 57 -0.92 8.70 -8.38
#